data_AF-A0A382WKL3-F1
#
_entry.id   AF-A0A382WKL3-F1
#
_cell.length_a   1.000
_cell.length_b   1.000
_cell.length_c   1.000
_cell.angle_alpha   90.00
_cell.angle_beta   90.00
_cell.angle_gamma   90.00
#
_symmetry.space_group_name_H-M   'P 1'
#
loop_
_entity.id
_entity.type
_entity.pdbx_description
1 polymer ?
#
loop_
_entity_poly.entity_id
_entity_poly.type
_entity_poly.pdbx_seq_one_letter_code
_entity_poly.pdbx_strand_id
1 'polypeptide(L)'
;GIACFLIDWSLGPLSPISRTEGLLPQHVRSLRRRSRFLVLVLLTTVVVLGPSWLGDDATDEYQLARLFAIVAVIIALVSLLGFFTRFKEIAGRFRIVRAAAFLAVIASLVAELIGYHNFTSYLLRGLILTSLATYGLWFLLWQAETFREWLDASELPTAGLLRTVLGVPGDSRRPGLGLYRLIVDTALWVGFLVVVIDVWDMSGTMLNGLYVQATEGITVGNITIVPADIIMAVLVFTVIIVITGWAKGWIDRRWLKHITRDRGSRDAITTVAGYIG
;
A
#
# COMPACT_ATOMS: atom_id res chain seq x y z
N GLY A 1 -4.47 13.71 -17.95
CA GLY A 1 -4.64 14.77 -16.94
C GLY A 1 -4.25 14.30 -15.55
N ILE A 2 -5.12 13.51 -14.90
CA ILE A 2 -5.00 13.10 -13.49
C ILE A 2 -3.73 12.28 -13.22
N ALA A 3 -3.39 11.30 -14.07
CA ALA A 3 -2.19 10.48 -13.87
C ALA A 3 -0.89 11.30 -13.89
N CYS A 4 -0.77 12.29 -14.78
CA CYS A 4 0.39 13.18 -14.80
C CYS A 4 0.46 14.06 -13.56
N PHE A 5 -0.69 14.55 -13.09
CA PHE A 5 -0.78 15.32 -11.85
C PHE A 5 -0.33 14.48 -10.63
N LEU A 6 -0.81 13.24 -10.51
CA LEU A 6 -0.38 12.32 -9.45
C LEU A 6 1.12 12.03 -9.52
N ILE A 7 1.66 11.80 -10.72
CA ILE A 7 3.10 11.61 -10.92
C ILE A 7 3.90 12.87 -10.52
N ASP A 8 3.42 14.06 -10.86
CA ASP A 8 4.10 15.31 -10.53
C ASP A 8 4.05 15.66 -9.06
N TRP A 9 2.92 15.39 -8.41
CA TRP A 9 2.76 15.60 -6.99
C TRP A 9 3.64 14.64 -6.20
N SER A 10 3.60 13.35 -6.56
CA SER A 10 4.34 12.29 -5.87
C SER A 10 5.84 12.24 -6.18
N LEU A 11 6.30 12.75 -7.32
CA LEU A 11 7.74 12.82 -7.63
C LEU A 11 8.27 14.25 -7.50
N GLY A 12 7.45 15.21 -7.07
CA GLY A 12 7.74 16.63 -6.96
C GLY A 12 8.78 17.01 -5.90
N PRO A 13 9.19 18.29 -5.83
CA PRO A 13 10.12 18.78 -4.82
C PRO A 13 9.58 18.66 -3.38
N LEU A 14 8.26 18.56 -3.22
CA LEU A 14 7.57 18.39 -1.93
C LEU A 14 7.29 16.91 -1.57
N SER A 15 7.79 15.97 -2.38
CA SER A 15 7.52 14.54 -2.23
C SER A 15 8.56 13.84 -1.32
N PRO A 16 8.31 12.62 -0.81
CA PRO A 16 9.20 11.97 0.14
C PRO A 16 10.53 11.58 -0.53
N ILE A 17 10.53 11.47 -1.87
CA ILE A 17 11.70 11.20 -2.69
C ILE A 17 12.71 12.34 -2.63
N SER A 18 12.27 13.59 -2.42
CA SER A 18 13.20 14.73 -2.24
C SER A 18 13.85 14.75 -0.86
N ARG A 19 13.29 14.03 0.12
CA ARG A 19 13.81 13.91 1.49
C ARG A 19 14.70 12.68 1.71
N THR A 20 14.64 11.68 0.83
CA THR A 20 15.52 10.50 0.90
C THR A 20 16.97 10.86 0.57
N GLU A 21 17.85 10.77 1.57
CA GLU A 21 19.30 10.90 1.40
C GLU A 21 19.81 9.89 0.36
N GLY A 22 20.58 10.36 -0.64
CA GLY A 22 21.14 9.53 -1.72
C GLY A 22 20.42 9.60 -3.08
N LEU A 23 19.19 10.14 -3.14
CA LEU A 23 18.48 10.33 -4.42
C LEU A 23 18.75 11.74 -5.00
N LEU A 24 19.78 11.85 -5.84
CA LEU A 24 20.05 13.11 -6.56
C LEU A 24 18.82 13.55 -7.40
N PRO A 25 18.54 14.87 -7.52
CA PRO A 25 17.39 15.40 -8.28
C PRO A 25 17.25 14.86 -9.72
N GLN A 26 18.38 14.49 -10.33
CA GLN A 26 18.44 13.86 -11.65
C GLN A 26 17.76 12.49 -11.73
N HIS A 27 17.82 11.70 -10.66
CA HIS A 27 17.19 10.37 -10.59
C HIS A 27 15.66 10.48 -10.56
N VAL A 28 15.15 11.44 -9.78
CA VAL A 28 13.72 11.74 -9.65
C VAL A 28 13.13 12.17 -10.99
N ARG A 29 13.85 13.03 -11.73
CA ARG A 29 13.46 13.42 -13.09
C ARG A 29 13.42 12.24 -14.05
N SER A 30 14.37 11.31 -13.97
CA SER A 30 14.41 10.13 -14.83
C SER A 30 13.26 9.17 -14.54
N LEU A 31 12.96 8.89 -13.26
CA LEU A 31 11.82 8.07 -12.85
C LEU A 31 10.49 8.67 -13.30
N ARG A 32 10.34 9.99 -13.16
CA ARG A 32 9.17 10.74 -13.62
C ARG A 32 8.96 10.64 -15.12
N ARG A 33 10.04 10.76 -15.90
CA ARG A 33 9.96 10.63 -17.35
C ARG A 33 9.53 9.22 -17.77
N ARG A 34 10.07 8.19 -17.13
CA ARG A 34 9.77 6.77 -17.45
C ARG A 34 8.36 6.37 -17.04
N SER A 35 7.87 6.80 -15.88
CA SER A 35 6.48 6.58 -15.45
C SER A 35 5.48 7.31 -16.36
N ARG A 36 5.74 8.56 -16.72
CA ARG A 36 4.93 9.29 -17.70
C ARG A 36 4.94 8.61 -19.07
N PHE A 37 6.08 8.08 -19.51
CA PHE A 37 6.18 7.34 -20.76
C PHE A 37 5.30 6.08 -20.74
N LEU A 38 5.35 5.29 -19.66
CA LEU A 38 4.47 4.12 -19.47
C LEU A 38 2.99 4.51 -19.53
N VAL A 39 2.58 5.54 -18.76
CA VAL A 39 1.18 6.01 -18.77
C VAL A 39 0.76 6.50 -20.16
N LEU A 40 1.63 7.23 -20.86
CA LEU A 40 1.36 7.71 -22.21
C LEU A 40 1.17 6.55 -23.17
N VAL A 41 2.07 5.55 -23.16
CA VAL A 41 1.96 4.35 -23.98
C VAL A 41 0.64 3.62 -23.71
N LEU A 42 0.28 3.42 -22.44
CA LEU A 42 -0.97 2.76 -22.06
C LEU A 42 -2.20 3.55 -22.52
N LEU A 43 -2.21 4.87 -22.33
CA LEU A 43 -3.32 5.72 -22.78
C LEU A 43 -3.45 5.71 -24.30
N THR A 44 -2.36 5.87 -25.04
CA THR A 44 -2.37 5.81 -26.50
C THR A 44 -2.88 4.44 -26.97
N THR A 45 -2.44 3.36 -26.33
CA THR A 45 -2.89 2.01 -26.66
C THR A 45 -4.38 1.84 -26.44
N VAL A 46 -4.91 2.27 -25.30
CA VAL A 46 -6.34 2.20 -24.98
C VAL A 46 -7.17 3.09 -25.90
N VAL A 47 -6.66 4.26 -26.30
CA VAL A 47 -7.37 5.17 -27.22
C VAL A 47 -7.42 4.60 -28.64
N VAL A 48 -6.35 3.94 -29.09
CA VAL A 48 -6.24 3.41 -30.47
C VAL A 48 -6.91 2.05 -30.62
N LEU A 49 -6.71 1.14 -29.66
CA LEU A 49 -7.15 -0.25 -29.72
C LEU A 49 -8.35 -0.55 -28.81
N GLY A 50 -8.83 0.44 -28.06
CA GLY A 50 -9.89 0.27 -27.07
C GLY A 50 -9.41 -0.30 -25.73
N PRO A 51 -10.28 -0.30 -24.71
CA PRO A 51 -9.94 -0.78 -23.37
C PRO A 51 -9.73 -2.31 -23.29
N SER A 52 -10.30 -3.07 -24.23
CA SER A 52 -10.19 -4.53 -24.32
C SER A 52 -9.05 -5.00 -25.22
N TRP A 53 -8.07 -4.14 -25.55
CA TRP A 53 -6.94 -4.50 -26.43
C TRP A 53 -6.06 -5.66 -25.94
N LEU A 54 -6.10 -5.93 -24.62
CA LEU A 54 -5.47 -7.09 -23.97
C LEU A 54 -6.43 -8.28 -23.83
N GLY A 55 -7.70 -8.15 -24.19
CA GLY A 55 -8.70 -9.21 -24.13
C GLY A 55 -8.68 -10.13 -25.35
N ASP A 56 -9.39 -11.25 -25.23
CA ASP A 56 -9.40 -12.34 -26.22
C ASP A 56 -9.99 -11.91 -27.58
N ASP A 57 -10.89 -10.92 -27.60
CA ASP A 57 -11.56 -10.45 -28.83
C ASP A 57 -10.70 -9.51 -29.70
N ALA A 58 -9.55 -9.03 -29.18
CA ALA A 58 -8.73 -8.01 -29.84
C ALA A 58 -7.82 -8.56 -30.97
N THR A 59 -7.78 -9.88 -31.17
CA THR A 59 -6.81 -10.54 -32.05
C THR A 59 -7.14 -10.46 -33.54
N ASP A 60 -8.39 -10.28 -33.95
CA ASP A 60 -8.76 -10.53 -35.35
C ASP A 60 -8.80 -9.27 -36.23
N GLU A 61 -9.07 -8.09 -35.66
CA GLU A 61 -9.27 -6.87 -36.45
C GLU A 61 -8.00 -5.99 -36.58
N TYR A 62 -7.06 -6.05 -35.63
CA TYR A 62 -5.92 -5.11 -35.55
C TYR A 62 -4.57 -5.76 -35.15
N GLN A 63 -4.22 -6.93 -35.71
CA GLN A 63 -3.02 -7.69 -35.35
C GLN A 63 -1.71 -6.87 -35.35
N LEU A 64 -1.44 -6.10 -36.41
CA LEU A 64 -0.22 -5.30 -36.51
C LEU A 64 -0.18 -4.19 -35.46
N ALA A 65 -1.30 -3.49 -35.24
CA ALA A 65 -1.37 -2.40 -34.27
C ALA A 65 -1.25 -2.94 -32.82
N ARG A 66 -1.82 -4.12 -32.55
CA ARG A 66 -1.66 -4.85 -31.28
C ARG A 66 -0.19 -5.22 -31.01
N LEU A 67 0.52 -5.74 -32.02
CA LEU A 67 1.95 -6.05 -31.89
C LEU A 67 2.78 -4.79 -31.55
N PHE A 68 2.54 -3.67 -32.24
CA PHE A 68 3.23 -2.41 -31.94
C PHE A 68 2.93 -1.91 -30.52
N ALA A 69 1.68 -2.02 -30.07
CA ALA A 69 1.29 -1.65 -28.71
C ALA A 69 2.00 -2.52 -27.66
N ILE A 70 2.03 -3.85 -27.86
CA ILE A 70 2.73 -4.79 -26.97
C ILE A 70 4.21 -4.45 -26.87
N VAL A 71 4.88 -4.23 -28.01
CA VAL A 71 6.30 -3.84 -28.04
C VAL A 71 6.53 -2.51 -27.31
N ALA A 72 5.67 -1.51 -27.53
CA ALA A 72 5.77 -0.22 -26.85
C ALA A 72 5.62 -0.36 -25.32
N VAL A 73 4.66 -1.19 -24.86
CA VAL A 73 4.44 -1.49 -23.44
C VAL A 73 5.64 -2.21 -22.84
N ILE A 74 6.19 -3.20 -23.55
CA ILE A 74 7.40 -3.93 -23.12
C ILE A 74 8.58 -2.96 -22.96
N ILE A 75 8.81 -2.08 -23.94
CA ILE A 75 9.87 -1.05 -23.86
C ILE A 75 9.66 -0.16 -22.64
N ALA A 76 8.42 0.27 -22.39
CA ALA A 76 8.10 1.10 -21.23
C ALA A 76 8.37 0.36 -19.90
N LEU A 77 7.95 -0.90 -19.78
CA LEU A 77 8.19 -1.74 -18.60
C LEU A 77 9.68 -2.01 -18.37
N VAL A 78 10.43 -2.37 -19.41
CA VAL A 78 11.90 -2.56 -19.33
C VAL A 78 12.57 -1.27 -18.90
N SER A 79 12.16 -0.13 -19.44
CA SER A 79 12.71 1.17 -19.04
C SER A 79 12.46 1.45 -17.56
N LEU A 80 11.28 1.12 -17.03
CA LEU A 80 10.92 1.34 -15.64
C LEU A 80 11.66 0.36 -14.71
N LEU A 81 11.68 -0.92 -15.02
CA LEU A 81 12.41 -1.95 -14.27
C LEU A 81 13.93 -1.69 -14.27
N GLY A 82 14.48 -1.31 -15.42
CA GLY A 82 15.90 -0.97 -15.59
C GLY A 82 16.32 0.36 -14.96
N PHE A 83 15.39 1.17 -14.43
CA PHE A 83 15.76 2.32 -13.60
C PHE A 83 16.23 1.86 -12.21
N PHE A 84 15.51 0.91 -11.62
CA PHE A 84 15.79 0.40 -10.28
C PHE A 84 17.06 -0.47 -10.22
N THR A 85 17.56 -0.96 -11.35
CA THR A 85 18.83 -1.69 -11.42
C THR A 85 20.05 -0.81 -11.16
N ARG A 86 19.93 0.51 -11.34
CA ARG A 86 21.03 1.47 -11.13
C ARG A 86 21.33 1.72 -9.66
N PHE A 87 20.40 1.40 -8.76
CA PHE A 87 20.57 1.55 -7.32
C PHE A 87 21.06 0.24 -6.71
N LYS A 88 22.36 0.19 -6.36
CA LYS A 88 23.02 -1.03 -5.86
C LYS A 88 22.33 -1.62 -4.62
N GLU A 89 21.83 -0.77 -3.72
CA GLU A 89 21.12 -1.17 -2.50
C GLU A 89 19.78 -1.85 -2.79
N ILE A 90 18.98 -1.30 -3.70
CA ILE A 90 17.67 -1.84 -4.10
C ILE A 90 17.85 -3.09 -4.96
N ALA A 91 18.88 -3.07 -5.83
CA ALA A 91 19.20 -4.15 -6.75
C ALA A 91 19.56 -5.48 -6.05
N GLY A 92 20.20 -5.41 -4.88
CA GLY A 92 20.53 -6.58 -4.07
C GLY A 92 19.33 -7.17 -3.36
N ARG A 93 18.53 -6.31 -2.69
CA ARG A 93 17.41 -6.74 -1.84
C ARG A 93 16.26 -7.39 -2.62
N PHE A 94 15.97 -6.90 -3.83
CA PHE A 94 14.84 -7.37 -4.64
C PHE A 94 15.27 -8.13 -5.91
N ARG A 95 16.44 -8.77 -5.87
CA ARG A 95 17.05 -9.42 -7.05
C ARG A 95 16.12 -10.46 -7.70
N ILE A 96 15.47 -11.30 -6.89
CA ILE A 96 14.63 -12.41 -7.37
C ILE A 96 13.36 -11.87 -8.05
N VAL A 97 12.62 -11.01 -7.35
CA VAL A 97 11.39 -10.38 -7.88
C VAL A 97 11.67 -9.66 -9.19
N ARG A 98 12.79 -8.93 -9.24
CA ARG A 98 13.21 -8.23 -10.46
C ARG A 98 13.58 -9.18 -11.59
N ALA A 99 14.33 -10.25 -11.29
CA ALA A 99 14.69 -11.25 -12.30
C ALA A 99 13.44 -11.93 -12.86
N ALA A 100 12.48 -12.29 -12.00
CA ALA A 100 11.19 -12.82 -12.40
C ALA A 100 10.41 -11.83 -13.29
N ALA A 101 10.40 -10.53 -12.95
CA ALA A 101 9.74 -9.52 -13.78
C ALA A 101 10.40 -9.38 -15.16
N PHE A 102 11.73 -9.35 -15.26
CA PHE A 102 12.41 -9.33 -16.56
C PHE A 102 12.16 -10.60 -17.37
N LEU A 103 12.15 -11.77 -16.72
CA LEU A 103 11.85 -13.04 -17.36
C LEU A 103 10.41 -13.04 -17.89
N ALA A 104 9.44 -12.57 -17.10
CA ALA A 104 8.05 -12.45 -17.51
C ALA A 104 7.89 -11.51 -18.73
N VAL A 105 8.62 -10.39 -18.78
CA VAL A 105 8.62 -9.50 -19.94
C VAL A 105 9.16 -10.21 -21.18
N ILE A 106 10.29 -10.91 -21.07
CA ILE A 106 10.87 -11.67 -22.21
C ILE A 106 9.91 -12.79 -22.64
N ALA A 107 9.34 -13.53 -21.69
CA ALA A 107 8.38 -14.58 -21.94
C ALA A 107 7.13 -14.04 -22.67
N SER A 108 6.64 -12.85 -22.30
CA SER A 108 5.50 -12.21 -22.99
C SER A 108 5.81 -11.90 -24.46
N LEU A 109 7.04 -11.45 -24.76
CA LEU A 109 7.45 -11.18 -26.15
C LEU A 109 7.54 -12.46 -26.97
N VAL A 110 8.18 -13.49 -26.42
CA VAL A 110 8.33 -14.79 -27.09
C VAL A 110 6.98 -15.45 -27.32
N ALA A 111 6.08 -15.39 -26.33
CA ALA A 111 4.74 -15.91 -26.44
C ALA A 111 3.94 -15.22 -27.56
N GLU A 112 4.03 -13.89 -27.66
CA GLU A 112 3.35 -13.15 -28.71
C GLU A 112 3.85 -13.54 -30.11
N LEU A 113 5.16 -13.73 -30.27
CA LEU A 113 5.75 -14.13 -31.55
C LEU A 113 5.35 -15.55 -31.99
N ILE A 114 5.08 -16.44 -31.05
CA ILE A 114 4.64 -17.81 -31.33
C ILE A 114 3.10 -17.89 -31.49
N GLY A 115 2.38 -16.80 -31.21
CA GLY A 115 0.91 -16.70 -31.32
C GLY A 115 0.15 -17.04 -30.03
N TYR A 116 0.83 -17.17 -28.89
CA TYR A 116 0.21 -17.38 -27.57
C TYR A 116 -0.32 -16.06 -26.98
N HIS A 117 -1.28 -15.46 -27.66
CA HIS A 117 -1.84 -14.15 -27.34
C HIS A 117 -2.42 -14.04 -25.93
N ASN A 118 -3.14 -15.07 -25.47
CA ASN A 118 -3.77 -15.07 -24.14
C ASN A 118 -2.71 -15.09 -23.03
N PHE A 119 -1.60 -15.81 -23.25
CA PHE A 119 -0.50 -15.85 -22.29
C PHE A 119 0.27 -14.52 -22.25
N THR A 120 0.52 -13.90 -23.41
CA THR A 120 1.05 -12.53 -23.49
C THR A 120 0.18 -11.56 -22.72
N SER A 121 -1.12 -11.57 -23.00
CA SER A 121 -2.10 -10.69 -22.35
C SER A 121 -2.12 -10.89 -20.83
N TYR A 122 -2.12 -12.14 -20.37
CA TYR A 122 -2.05 -12.49 -18.95
C TYR A 122 -0.79 -11.92 -18.29
N LEU A 123 0.39 -12.15 -18.86
CA LEU A 123 1.66 -11.66 -18.31
C LEU A 123 1.73 -10.13 -18.29
N LEU A 124 1.34 -9.47 -19.39
CA LEU A 124 1.38 -8.01 -19.48
C LEU A 124 0.37 -7.37 -18.54
N ARG A 125 -0.87 -7.88 -18.48
CA ARG A 125 -1.89 -7.41 -17.53
C ARG A 125 -1.39 -7.55 -16.10
N GLY A 126 -0.84 -8.71 -15.76
CA GLY A 126 -0.23 -8.99 -14.45
C GLY A 126 0.86 -7.97 -14.09
N LEU A 127 1.81 -7.75 -14.99
CA LEU A 127 2.92 -6.81 -14.80
C LEU A 127 2.47 -5.35 -14.71
N ILE A 128 1.55 -4.91 -15.59
CA ILE A 128 1.03 -3.54 -15.60
C ILE A 128 0.27 -3.27 -14.31
N LEU A 129 -0.70 -4.11 -13.96
CA LEU A 129 -1.56 -3.92 -12.79
C LEU A 129 -0.77 -4.04 -11.49
N THR A 130 0.18 -4.98 -11.38
CA THR A 130 1.07 -5.08 -10.21
C THR A 130 1.94 -3.83 -10.08
N SER A 131 2.48 -3.31 -11.19
CA SER A 131 3.27 -2.07 -11.17
C SER A 131 2.44 -0.86 -10.73
N LEU A 132 1.20 -0.76 -11.21
CA LEU A 132 0.26 0.29 -10.85
C LEU A 132 -0.16 0.17 -9.37
N ALA A 133 -0.47 -1.04 -8.90
CA ALA A 133 -0.80 -1.32 -7.51
C ALA A 133 0.37 -0.99 -6.58
N THR A 134 1.60 -1.31 -6.98
CA THR A 134 2.80 -0.97 -6.21
C THR A 134 2.98 0.54 -6.10
N TYR A 135 2.79 1.27 -7.20
CA TYR A 135 2.81 2.73 -7.19
C TYR A 135 1.69 3.32 -6.33
N GLY A 136 0.48 2.77 -6.41
CA GLY A 136 -0.66 3.16 -5.58
C GLY A 136 -0.42 2.93 -4.10
N LEU A 137 0.10 1.76 -3.70
CA LEU A 137 0.49 1.46 -2.33
C LEU A 137 1.51 2.47 -1.82
N TRP A 138 2.58 2.69 -2.59
CA TRP A 138 3.62 3.65 -2.23
C TRP A 138 3.06 5.07 -2.06
N PHE A 139 2.17 5.51 -2.96
CA PHE A 139 1.50 6.80 -2.87
C PHE A 139 0.61 6.90 -1.62
N LEU A 140 -0.18 5.87 -1.29
CA LEU A 140 -1.05 5.86 -0.12
C LEU A 140 -0.25 5.87 1.19
N LEU A 141 0.83 5.08 1.28
CA LEU A 141 1.73 5.10 2.43
C LEU A 141 2.37 6.48 2.61
N TRP A 142 2.76 7.13 1.51
CA TRP A 142 3.28 8.49 1.57
C TRP A 142 2.24 9.51 2.05
N GLN A 143 0.99 9.42 1.56
CA GLN A 143 -0.10 10.29 2.00
C GLN A 143 -0.40 10.08 3.50
N ALA A 144 -0.37 8.83 3.98
CA ALA A 144 -0.56 8.52 5.38
C ALA A 144 0.54 9.15 6.26
N GLU A 145 1.80 9.07 5.83
CA GLU A 145 2.93 9.66 6.56
C GLU A 145 2.89 11.20 6.52
N THR A 146 2.56 11.79 5.38
CA THR A 146 2.45 13.26 5.23
C THR A 146 1.31 13.81 6.08
N PHE A 147 0.17 13.11 6.11
CA PHE A 147 -0.94 13.45 6.96
C PHE A 147 -0.56 13.38 8.45
N ARG A 148 0.24 12.39 8.85
CA ARG A 148 0.78 12.26 10.20
C ARG A 148 1.71 13.42 10.55
N GLU A 149 2.67 13.74 9.69
CA GLU A 149 3.58 14.87 9.91
C GLU A 149 2.83 16.20 10.03
N TRP A 150 1.82 16.41 9.17
CA TRP A 150 0.95 17.58 9.27
C TRP A 150 0.17 17.59 10.58
N LEU A 151 -0.39 16.44 10.97
CA LEU A 151 -1.06 16.29 12.26
C LEU A 151 -0.11 16.53 13.43
N ASP A 152 1.19 16.24 13.34
CA ASP A 152 2.16 16.47 14.42
C ASP A 152 2.66 17.93 14.46
N ALA A 153 2.82 18.58 13.31
CA ALA A 153 3.37 19.93 13.20
C ALA A 153 2.31 21.04 13.31
N SER A 154 1.04 20.76 13.04
CA SER A 154 0.02 21.80 12.91
C SER A 154 -0.51 22.32 14.25
N GLU A 155 -0.50 23.64 14.43
CA GLU A 155 -1.14 24.34 15.55
C GLU A 155 -2.60 24.75 15.25
N LEU A 156 -3.14 24.36 14.09
CA LEU A 156 -4.49 24.74 13.66
C LEU A 156 -5.56 24.09 14.57
N PRO A 157 -6.70 24.78 14.82
CA PRO A 157 -7.79 24.26 15.65
C PRO A 157 -8.35 22.92 15.14
N THR A 158 -8.37 22.72 13.82
CA THR A 158 -8.80 21.49 13.16
C THR A 158 -7.85 20.32 13.40
N ALA A 159 -6.54 20.56 13.43
CA ALA A 159 -5.56 19.56 13.81
C ALA A 159 -5.69 19.18 15.29
N GLY A 160 -5.98 20.16 16.17
CA GLY A 160 -6.31 19.91 17.57
C GLY A 160 -7.56 19.05 17.78
N LEU A 161 -8.62 19.28 17.00
CA LEU A 161 -9.84 18.46 16.99
C LEU A 161 -9.56 17.02 16.50
N LEU A 162 -8.80 16.85 15.42
CA LEU A 162 -8.42 15.51 14.97
C LEU A 162 -7.51 14.79 15.97
N ARG A 163 -6.54 15.47 16.58
CA ARG A 163 -5.69 14.90 17.64
C ARG A 163 -6.51 14.42 18.84
N THR A 164 -7.55 15.16 19.22
CA THR A 164 -8.43 14.80 20.35
C THR A 164 -9.39 13.66 20.01
N VAL A 165 -9.90 13.59 18.78
CA VAL A 165 -10.69 12.44 18.27
C VAL A 165 -9.82 11.18 18.16
N LEU A 166 -8.57 11.32 17.71
CA LEU A 166 -7.60 10.22 17.58
C LEU A 166 -6.92 9.86 18.92
N GLY A 167 -7.24 10.55 20.02
CA GLY A 167 -6.72 10.24 21.35
C GLY A 167 -5.24 10.52 21.57
N VAL A 168 -4.63 11.39 20.75
CA VAL A 168 -3.21 11.75 20.84
C VAL A 168 -2.99 12.68 22.05
N PRO A 169 -2.20 12.28 23.07
CA PRO A 169 -1.87 13.16 24.18
C PRO A 169 -1.10 14.37 23.66
N GLY A 170 -1.55 15.58 24.00
CA GLY A 170 -0.85 16.84 23.64
C GLY A 170 0.52 17.06 24.31
N ASP A 171 1.15 16.01 24.81
CA ASP A 171 2.47 16.05 25.42
C ASP A 171 3.40 15.13 24.63
N SER A 172 4.46 15.70 24.08
CA SER A 172 5.33 15.22 23.00
C SER A 172 6.18 13.97 23.34
N ARG A 173 5.77 13.20 24.34
CA ARG A 173 6.61 12.14 24.95
C ARG A 173 5.97 10.75 24.97
N ARG A 174 4.75 10.57 24.42
CA ARG A 174 4.14 9.23 24.30
C ARG A 174 3.70 8.89 22.87
N PRO A 175 3.92 7.65 22.41
CA PRO A 175 3.73 7.21 21.02
C PRO A 175 2.25 6.95 20.69
N GLY A 176 1.37 7.96 20.87
CA GLY A 176 -0.06 7.80 20.59
C GLY A 176 -0.38 7.50 19.12
N LEU A 177 0.43 8.04 18.19
CA LEU A 177 0.26 7.84 16.74
C LEU A 177 0.98 6.59 16.20
N GLY A 178 1.80 5.91 17.01
CA GLY A 178 2.55 4.74 16.57
C GLY A 178 1.66 3.54 16.23
N LEU A 179 0.55 3.37 16.97
CA LEU A 179 -0.38 2.27 16.73
C LEU A 179 -1.31 2.54 15.54
N TYR A 180 -1.73 3.79 15.34
CA TYR A 180 -2.43 4.23 14.12
C TYR A 180 -1.60 3.90 12.88
N ARG A 181 -0.30 4.23 12.91
CA ARG A 181 0.64 3.90 11.83
C ARG A 181 0.66 2.40 11.56
N LEU A 182 0.78 1.57 12.60
CA LEU A 182 0.81 0.11 12.44
C LEU A 182 -0.47 -0.40 11.76
N ILE A 183 -1.64 0.07 12.19
CA ILE A 183 -2.94 -0.37 11.64
C ILE A 183 -3.07 0.06 10.17
N VAL A 184 -2.80 1.33 9.86
CA VAL A 184 -2.93 1.85 8.50
C VAL A 184 -1.92 1.20 7.55
N ASP A 185 -0.65 1.12 7.95
CA ASP A 185 0.39 0.47 7.14
C ASP A 185 0.02 -0.99 6.88
N THR A 186 -0.41 -1.72 7.92
CA THR A 186 -0.83 -3.13 7.79
C THR A 186 -2.03 -3.27 6.86
N ALA A 187 -3.07 -2.44 7.02
CA ALA A 187 -4.25 -2.49 6.16
C ALA A 187 -3.90 -2.21 4.69
N LEU A 188 -3.01 -1.24 4.43
CA LEU A 188 -2.54 -0.92 3.08
C LEU A 188 -1.74 -2.09 2.46
N TRP A 189 -0.86 -2.74 3.23
CA TRP A 189 -0.11 -3.91 2.77
C TRP A 189 -1.01 -5.12 2.51
N VAL A 190 -1.98 -5.39 3.38
CA VAL A 190 -2.96 -6.46 3.17
C VAL A 190 -3.80 -6.18 1.93
N GLY A 191 -4.30 -4.95 1.77
CA GLY A 191 -5.06 -4.55 0.58
C GLY A 191 -4.23 -4.70 -0.70
N PHE A 192 -2.96 -4.30 -0.68
CA PHE A 192 -2.04 -4.51 -1.79
C PHE A 192 -1.86 -6.00 -2.13
N LEU A 193 -1.69 -6.85 -1.13
CA LEU A 193 -1.53 -8.29 -1.33
C LEU A 193 -2.79 -8.91 -1.96
N VAL A 194 -3.98 -8.52 -1.50
CA VAL A 194 -5.25 -8.93 -2.11
C VAL A 194 -5.32 -8.53 -3.59
N VAL A 195 -4.98 -7.28 -3.92
CA VAL A 195 -4.95 -6.80 -5.30
C VAL A 195 -3.94 -7.59 -6.15
N VAL A 196 -2.75 -7.88 -5.61
CA VAL A 196 -1.75 -8.67 -6.35
C VAL A 196 -2.26 -10.08 -6.60
N ILE A 197 -2.85 -10.75 -5.60
CA ILE A 197 -3.41 -12.09 -5.81
C ILE A 197 -4.51 -12.05 -6.87
N ASP A 198 -5.45 -11.11 -6.77
CA ASP A 198 -6.55 -10.94 -7.74
C ASP A 198 -6.03 -10.76 -9.17
N VAL A 199 -5.01 -9.92 -9.33
CA VAL A 199 -4.40 -9.61 -10.64
C VAL A 199 -3.82 -10.84 -11.32
N TRP A 200 -3.25 -11.77 -10.54
CA TRP A 200 -2.64 -13.00 -11.04
C TRP A 200 -3.57 -14.22 -10.96
N ASP A 201 -4.75 -14.11 -10.35
CA ASP A 201 -5.72 -15.19 -10.27
C ASP A 201 -6.50 -15.32 -11.58
N MET A 202 -5.98 -16.14 -12.50
CA MET A 202 -6.62 -16.43 -13.78
C MET A 202 -7.96 -17.16 -13.62
N SER A 203 -8.19 -17.82 -12.48
CA SER A 203 -9.39 -18.61 -12.21
C SER A 203 -10.49 -17.85 -11.46
N GLY A 204 -10.14 -16.74 -10.80
CA GLY A 204 -11.02 -16.04 -9.86
C GLY A 204 -11.40 -16.85 -8.61
N THR A 205 -10.79 -18.02 -8.40
CA THR A 205 -11.13 -18.94 -7.30
C THR A 205 -10.13 -18.91 -6.15
N MET A 206 -8.93 -18.39 -6.37
CA MET A 206 -7.86 -18.40 -5.39
C MET A 206 -8.21 -17.54 -4.18
N LEU A 207 -8.74 -16.33 -4.41
CA LEU A 207 -9.20 -15.46 -3.31
C LEU A 207 -10.39 -16.06 -2.56
N ASN A 208 -11.33 -16.68 -3.27
CA ASN A 208 -12.47 -17.34 -2.63
C ASN A 208 -12.02 -18.54 -1.78
N GLY A 209 -11.09 -19.36 -2.29
CA GLY A 209 -10.51 -20.47 -1.54
C GLY A 209 -9.74 -20.01 -0.29
N LEU A 210 -8.96 -18.93 -0.39
CA LEU A 210 -8.27 -18.33 0.76
C LEU A 210 -9.26 -17.74 1.76
N TYR A 211 -10.33 -17.10 1.30
CA TYR A 211 -11.39 -16.57 2.16
C TYR A 211 -12.07 -17.68 2.95
N VAL A 212 -12.51 -18.73 2.26
CA VAL A 212 -13.12 -19.93 2.87
C VAL A 212 -12.17 -20.57 3.88
N GLN A 213 -10.91 -20.80 3.53
CA GLN A 213 -9.93 -21.36 4.46
C GLN A 213 -9.66 -20.44 5.66
N ALA A 214 -9.70 -19.13 5.47
CA ALA A 214 -9.49 -18.17 6.55
C ALA A 214 -10.68 -18.13 7.53
N THR A 215 -11.91 -18.22 7.03
CA THR A 215 -13.15 -18.08 7.83
C THR A 215 -13.69 -19.40 8.36
N GLU A 216 -13.65 -20.47 7.55
CA GLU A 216 -14.11 -21.80 7.94
C GLU A 216 -13.01 -22.61 8.63
N GLY A 217 -11.76 -22.20 8.45
CA GLY A 217 -10.60 -22.73 9.12
C GLY A 217 -9.92 -23.89 8.40
N ILE A 218 -8.71 -24.20 8.86
CA ILE A 218 -7.86 -25.27 8.35
C ILE A 218 -7.81 -26.36 9.42
N THR A 219 -8.30 -27.55 9.08
CA THR A 219 -8.25 -28.72 9.96
C THR A 219 -6.88 -29.37 9.89
N VAL A 220 -6.17 -29.43 11.02
CA VAL A 220 -4.89 -30.15 11.15
C VAL A 220 -5.05 -31.19 12.25
N GLY A 221 -5.16 -32.47 11.87
CA GLY A 221 -5.48 -33.55 12.82
C GLY A 221 -6.89 -33.38 13.39
N ASN A 222 -7.01 -33.20 14.71
CA ASN A 222 -8.29 -33.03 15.41
C ASN A 222 -8.53 -31.57 15.87
N ILE A 223 -7.73 -30.61 15.38
CA ILE A 223 -7.81 -29.20 15.73
C ILE A 223 -8.12 -28.40 14.47
N THR A 224 -9.16 -27.57 14.53
CA THR A 224 -9.50 -26.61 13.49
C THR A 224 -8.95 -25.26 13.89
N ILE A 225 -7.98 -24.76 13.14
CA ILE A 225 -7.44 -23.41 13.35
C ILE A 225 -8.16 -22.49 12.37
N VAL A 226 -8.86 -21.47 12.86
CA VAL A 226 -9.52 -20.45 12.03
C VAL A 226 -8.64 -19.20 12.01
N PRO A 227 -7.86 -18.95 10.93
CA PRO A 227 -6.95 -17.81 10.88
C PRO A 227 -7.66 -16.46 11.06
N ALA A 228 -8.88 -16.32 10.53
CA ALA A 228 -9.67 -15.10 10.66
C ALA A 228 -9.96 -14.76 12.13
N ASP A 229 -10.27 -15.77 12.96
CA ASP A 229 -10.55 -15.56 14.38
C ASP A 229 -9.32 -15.04 15.14
N ILE A 230 -8.12 -15.52 14.79
CA ILE A 230 -6.86 -15.04 15.38
C ILE A 230 -6.63 -13.57 15.01
N ILE A 231 -6.80 -13.22 13.74
CA ILE A 231 -6.62 -11.84 13.26
C ILE A 231 -7.67 -10.91 13.90
N MET A 232 -8.94 -11.33 13.96
CA MET A 232 -10.02 -10.60 14.62
C MET A 232 -9.74 -10.41 16.12
N ALA A 233 -9.26 -11.45 16.81
CA ALA A 233 -8.92 -11.36 18.22
C ALA A 233 -7.80 -10.32 18.47
N VAL A 234 -6.74 -10.34 17.65
CA VAL A 234 -5.65 -9.35 17.73
C VAL A 234 -6.16 -7.94 17.44
N LEU A 235 -7.02 -7.77 16.43
CA LEU A 235 -7.59 -6.48 16.06
C LEU A 235 -8.50 -5.93 17.17
N VAL A 236 -9.41 -6.75 17.70
CA VAL A 236 -10.29 -6.39 18.83
C VAL A 236 -9.46 -6.03 20.05
N PHE A 237 -8.44 -6.82 20.39
CA PHE A 237 -7.54 -6.55 21.50
C PHE A 237 -6.80 -5.22 21.33
N THR A 238 -6.33 -4.93 20.12
CA THR A 238 -5.67 -3.67 19.77
C THR A 238 -6.63 -2.49 19.94
N VAL A 239 -7.87 -2.60 19.47
CA VAL A 239 -8.91 -1.56 19.63
C VAL A 239 -9.22 -1.32 21.11
N ILE A 240 -9.33 -2.38 21.91
CA ILE A 240 -9.55 -2.27 23.36
C ILE A 240 -8.41 -1.51 24.03
N ILE A 241 -7.15 -1.77 23.68
CA ILE A 241 -6.00 -1.04 24.22
C ILE A 241 -6.09 0.45 23.87
N VAL A 242 -6.44 0.79 22.63
CA VAL A 242 -6.61 2.18 22.18
C VAL A 242 -7.70 2.88 22.99
N ILE A 243 -8.89 2.26 23.07
CA ILE A 243 -10.03 2.81 23.80
C ILE A 243 -9.69 2.98 25.27
N THR A 244 -9.00 2.00 25.87
CA THR A 244 -8.59 2.06 27.28
C THR A 244 -7.58 3.18 27.52
N GLY A 245 -6.60 3.35 26.63
CA GLY A 245 -5.65 4.46 26.68
C GLY A 245 -6.32 5.82 26.53
N TRP A 246 -7.27 5.93 25.61
CA TRP A 246 -8.10 7.12 25.41
C TRP A 246 -8.96 7.44 26.64
N ALA A 247 -9.66 6.45 27.19
CA ALA A 247 -10.50 6.61 28.38
C ALA A 247 -9.67 7.06 29.59
N LYS A 248 -8.50 6.45 29.83
CA LYS A 248 -7.56 6.88 30.89
C LYS A 248 -7.13 8.34 30.69
N GLY A 249 -6.77 8.73 29.47
CA GLY A 249 -6.38 10.11 29.16
C GLY A 249 -7.52 11.13 29.26
N TRP A 250 -8.75 10.72 28.97
CA TRP A 250 -9.95 11.55 29.10
C TRP A 250 -10.34 11.77 30.57
N ILE A 251 -10.32 10.72 31.38
CA ILE A 251 -10.57 10.78 32.83
C ILE A 251 -9.52 11.68 33.51
N ASP A 252 -8.24 11.53 33.18
CA ASP A 252 -7.17 12.32 33.78
C ASP A 252 -7.30 13.82 33.46
N ARG A 253 -7.64 14.17 32.22
CA ARG A 253 -7.79 15.58 31.82
C ARG A 253 -9.09 16.22 32.33
N ARG A 254 -10.20 15.47 32.37
CA ARG A 254 -11.55 16.03 32.59
C ARG A 254 -12.07 15.84 34.01
N TRP A 255 -11.78 14.71 34.65
CA TRP A 255 -12.29 14.34 35.97
C TRP A 255 -11.31 14.71 37.10
N LEU A 256 -10.02 14.42 36.96
CA LEU A 256 -9.05 14.65 38.04
C LEU A 256 -8.77 16.14 38.33
N LYS A 257 -8.93 17.03 37.35
CA LYS A 257 -8.83 18.49 37.56
C LYS A 257 -9.99 19.10 38.37
N HIS A 258 -11.16 18.45 38.43
CA HIS A 258 -12.33 18.96 39.16
C HIS A 258 -12.46 18.38 40.57
N ILE A 259 -11.79 17.27 40.89
CA ILE A 259 -11.89 16.59 42.19
C ILE A 259 -10.77 17.00 43.17
N THR A 260 -9.72 17.70 42.71
CA THR A 260 -8.66 18.22 43.58
C THR A 260 -9.08 19.49 44.35
N ARG A 261 -9.88 19.30 45.41
CA ARG A 261 -9.81 20.14 46.62
C ARG A 261 -9.60 19.36 47.92
N ASP A 262 -9.43 18.03 47.89
CA ASP A 262 -9.07 17.31 49.12
C ASP A 262 -7.84 16.40 48.98
N ARG A 263 -6.85 16.67 49.83
CA ARG A 263 -5.50 16.11 49.81
C ARG A 263 -5.42 14.68 50.35
N GLY A 264 -6.48 14.16 50.98
CA GLY A 264 -6.45 12.89 51.73
C GLY A 264 -6.82 11.61 50.94
N SER A 265 -7.54 11.72 49.82
CA SER A 265 -8.08 10.54 49.11
C SER A 265 -7.12 9.93 48.08
N ARG A 266 -5.90 10.47 47.96
CA ARG A 266 -4.90 10.13 46.93
C ARG A 266 -4.20 8.79 47.19
N ASP A 267 -4.08 8.39 48.46
CA ASP A 267 -3.31 7.19 48.84
C ASP A 267 -4.15 5.91 48.82
N ALA A 268 -5.48 5.99 48.98
CA ALA A 268 -6.32 4.79 49.00
C ALA A 268 -6.64 4.24 47.60
N ILE A 269 -6.82 5.13 46.61
CA ILE A 269 -7.26 4.75 45.26
C ILE A 269 -6.08 4.25 44.41
N THR A 270 -4.87 4.73 44.67
CA THR A 270 -3.66 4.31 43.95
C THR A 270 -3.23 2.88 44.33
N THR A 271 -3.48 2.44 45.57
CA THR A 271 -3.15 1.07 45.99
C THR A 271 -4.12 0.03 45.42
N VAL A 272 -5.41 0.36 45.28
CA VAL A 272 -6.41 -0.60 44.76
C VAL A 272 -6.31 -0.74 43.23
N ALA A 273 -6.06 0.36 42.51
CA ALA A 273 -5.90 0.33 41.06
C ALA A 273 -4.60 -0.35 40.59
N GLY A 274 -3.58 -0.42 41.47
CA GLY A 274 -2.31 -1.10 41.20
C GLY A 274 -2.38 -2.63 41.22
N TYR A 275 -3.46 -3.23 41.76
CA TYR A 275 -3.60 -4.68 41.91
C TYR A 275 -4.50 -5.35 40.85
N ILE A 276 -5.11 -4.58 39.94
CA ILE A 276 -6.03 -5.08 38.89
C ILE A 276 -5.42 -4.92 37.48
N GLY A 277 -4.20 -4.39 37.37
CA GLY A 277 -3.48 -4.23 36.10
C GLY A 277 -2.53 -5.38 35.81
#